data_AF-A0A9P5NXE9-F1
#
_entry.id   AF-A0A9P5NXE9-F1
#
_cell.length_a   1.000
_cell.length_b   1.000
_cell.length_c   1.000
_cell.angle_alpha   90.00
_cell.angle_beta   90.00
_cell.angle_gamma   90.00
#
_symmetry.space_group_name_H-M   'P 1'
#
loop_
_entity.id
_entity.type
_entity.pdbx_description
1 polymer ?
#
loop_
_entity_poly.entity_id
_entity_poly.type
_entity_poly.pdbx_seq_one_letter_code
_entity_poly.pdbx_strand_id
1 'polypeptide(L)'
;MVSYMRLFISIILCWLQCIPFGLALKGDSGCRRAVCASATVEGDMVHYEVTSLMKPVGWVALGFGAQMIHTHSIVLWRNSDGTTTLSQRYATGYREPRPEDSPSRVATLIEPKTSVVRPAESTTFAFQIPVNHSLLASADSRESMIFAYSPNAPDKDPASALPVHHETGYFTFDLTKEFVSSFATTQGANMASGQTTTKTSSYNRLEKLIILHGFLVSIGFLVILPAGSLIGRWARSFTPAWFKAHWVSNMVVAAPIITFGVILGPIVVSAKVSFRVHFANAHEICGAILLLAYFAQVLLGRYIHERRNRLAKLGPITRAHPPLNILHIVLGVSIIGLSFFQIRSGLEWWETLTGRGPIASWTLPLWKAWIVILPVAYFGGYALLPRQLRLERETGFTPISESQTTHLLADDEEERPQ
;
A
#
# COMPACT_ATOMS: atom_id res chain seq x y z
N MET A 1 -43.36 55.68 -31.60
CA MET A 1 -42.97 54.36 -31.08
C MET A 1 -41.64 53.85 -31.63
N VAL A 2 -41.35 53.96 -32.92
CA VAL A 2 -40.13 53.42 -33.55
C VAL A 2 -38.81 54.08 -33.06
N SER A 3 -38.83 55.37 -32.71
CA SER A 3 -37.61 56.08 -32.25
C SER A 3 -37.16 55.68 -30.84
N TYR A 4 -38.11 55.44 -29.92
CA TYR A 4 -37.81 54.96 -28.57
C TYR A 4 -37.26 53.52 -28.55
N MET A 5 -37.70 52.69 -29.49
CA MET A 5 -37.22 51.31 -29.62
C MET A 5 -35.75 51.23 -30.07
N ARG A 6 -35.31 52.17 -30.92
CA ARG A 6 -33.92 52.23 -31.38
C ARG A 6 -32.97 52.66 -30.26
N LEU A 7 -33.37 53.62 -29.43
CA LEU A 7 -32.56 54.08 -28.30
C LEU A 7 -32.39 52.98 -27.24
N PHE A 8 -33.45 52.21 -26.97
CA PHE A 8 -33.43 51.11 -26.00
C PHE A 8 -32.54 49.94 -26.45
N ILE A 9 -32.57 49.60 -27.75
CA ILE A 9 -31.72 48.56 -28.33
C ILE A 9 -30.24 48.97 -28.30
N SER A 10 -29.92 50.24 -28.57
CA SER A 10 -28.54 50.74 -28.49
C SER A 10 -28.00 50.75 -27.06
N ILE A 11 -28.83 51.05 -26.06
CA ILE A 11 -28.44 50.99 -24.64
C ILE A 11 -28.22 49.54 -24.19
N ILE A 12 -29.08 48.60 -24.60
CA ILE A 12 -28.91 47.17 -24.29
C ILE A 12 -27.67 46.58 -24.97
N LEU A 13 -27.38 46.96 -26.22
CA LEU A 13 -26.17 46.53 -26.92
C LEU A 13 -24.89 47.10 -26.29
N CYS A 14 -24.93 48.35 -25.80
CA CYS A 14 -23.83 48.95 -25.04
C CYS A 14 -23.65 48.26 -23.68
N TRP A 15 -24.75 47.88 -23.02
CA TRP A 15 -24.72 47.10 -21.76
C TRP A 15 -24.16 45.68 -21.94
N LEU A 16 -24.50 45.01 -23.05
CA LEU A 16 -23.96 43.70 -23.42
C LEU A 16 -22.46 43.76 -23.77
N GLN A 17 -21.97 44.90 -24.25
CA GLN A 17 -20.54 45.13 -24.51
C GLN A 17 -19.75 45.48 -23.23
N CYS A 18 -20.43 45.82 -22.13
CA CYS A 18 -19.82 46.08 -20.82
C CYS A 18 -19.84 44.88 -19.88
N ILE A 19 -20.31 43.70 -20.31
CA ILE A 19 -20.15 42.47 -19.52
C ILE A 19 -18.70 42.00 -19.71
N PRO A 20 -17.83 42.06 -18.68
CA PRO A 20 -16.52 41.45 -18.78
C PRO A 20 -16.77 39.95 -19.01
N PHE A 21 -16.36 39.44 -20.18
CA PHE A 21 -16.14 38.01 -20.35
C PHE A 21 -15.01 37.62 -19.39
N GLY A 22 -15.36 37.31 -18.14
CA GLY A 22 -14.45 36.63 -17.24
C GLY A 22 -14.14 35.28 -17.88
N LEU A 23 -12.95 35.14 -18.47
CA LEU A 23 -12.46 33.83 -18.87
C LEU A 23 -12.50 32.95 -17.63
N ALA A 24 -13.32 31.89 -17.68
CA ALA A 24 -13.36 30.91 -16.61
C ALA A 24 -11.93 30.37 -16.41
N LEU A 25 -11.39 30.56 -15.20
CA LEU A 25 -10.07 30.10 -14.84
C LEU A 25 -10.02 28.58 -15.05
N LYS A 26 -8.99 28.06 -15.71
CA LYS A 26 -8.85 26.62 -15.90
C LYS A 26 -8.01 26.00 -14.79
N GLY A 27 -8.30 24.78 -14.39
CA GLY A 27 -7.56 24.13 -13.31
C GLY A 27 -8.30 22.98 -12.63
N ASP A 28 -7.65 22.41 -11.63
CA ASP A 28 -8.18 21.33 -10.81
C ASP A 28 -7.75 21.49 -9.34
N SER A 29 -8.43 20.79 -8.44
CA SER A 29 -8.08 20.77 -7.02
C SER A 29 -8.39 19.44 -6.38
N GLY A 30 -7.73 19.15 -5.26
CA GLY A 30 -7.99 17.93 -4.51
C GLY A 30 -7.40 17.96 -3.12
N CYS A 31 -8.01 17.19 -2.23
CA CYS A 31 -7.54 17.00 -0.87
C CYS A 31 -7.11 15.56 -0.61
N ARG A 32 -6.09 15.42 0.22
CA ARG A 32 -5.58 14.17 0.78
C ARG A 32 -5.47 14.33 2.29
N ARG A 33 -5.10 13.26 2.98
CA ARG A 33 -5.03 13.25 4.45
C ARG A 33 -4.17 14.39 5.02
N ALA A 34 -3.04 14.69 4.39
CA ALA A 34 -2.08 15.67 4.90
C ALA A 34 -2.18 17.06 4.26
N VAL A 35 -2.59 17.14 2.99
CA VAL A 35 -2.59 18.41 2.24
C VAL A 35 -3.80 18.51 1.30
N CYS A 36 -4.26 19.73 1.10
CA CYS A 36 -5.12 20.13 -0.01
C CYS A 36 -4.29 20.91 -1.02
N ALA A 37 -4.41 20.61 -2.31
CA ALA A 37 -3.70 21.31 -3.36
C ALA A 37 -4.64 21.72 -4.51
N SER A 38 -4.35 22.85 -5.13
CA SER A 38 -4.99 23.31 -6.37
C SER A 38 -3.96 23.76 -7.37
N ALA A 39 -4.31 23.65 -8.65
CA ALA A 39 -3.54 24.16 -9.77
C ALA A 39 -4.47 24.97 -10.68
N THR A 40 -4.13 26.22 -10.96
CA THR A 40 -4.90 27.09 -11.85
C THR A 40 -4.03 27.68 -12.95
N VAL A 41 -4.49 27.62 -14.19
CA VAL A 41 -3.80 28.14 -15.37
C VAL A 41 -4.18 29.60 -15.60
N GLU A 42 -3.18 30.47 -15.65
CA GLU A 42 -3.32 31.90 -15.88
C GLU A 42 -2.27 32.34 -16.92
N GLY A 43 -2.71 32.53 -18.16
CA GLY A 43 -1.81 32.72 -19.30
C GLY A 43 -0.89 31.51 -19.51
N ASP A 44 0.42 31.76 -19.56
CA ASP A 44 1.46 30.72 -19.71
C ASP A 44 2.00 30.20 -18.37
N MET A 45 1.35 30.53 -17.25
CA MET A 45 1.75 30.10 -15.91
C MET A 45 0.68 29.21 -15.27
N VAL A 46 1.14 28.25 -14.46
CA VAL A 46 0.28 27.48 -13.56
C VAL A 46 0.59 27.88 -12.14
N HIS A 47 -0.43 28.30 -11.42
CA HIS A 47 -0.37 28.69 -10.01
C HIS A 47 -0.77 27.48 -9.18
N TYR A 48 0.14 27.02 -8.34
CA TYR A 48 -0.13 25.96 -7.38
C TYR A 48 -0.28 26.55 -5.99
N GLU A 49 -1.32 26.12 -5.30
CA GLU A 49 -1.47 26.36 -3.87
C GLU A 49 -1.50 25.02 -3.15
N VAL A 50 -0.77 24.92 -2.04
CA VAL A 50 -0.77 23.75 -1.18
C VAL A 50 -1.03 24.18 0.26
N THR A 51 -2.14 23.71 0.80
CA THR A 51 -2.58 23.95 2.17
C THR A 51 -2.34 22.70 2.99
N SER A 52 -1.51 22.80 4.02
CA SER A 52 -1.33 21.69 4.96
C SER A 52 -2.53 21.60 5.91
N LEU A 53 -3.02 20.37 6.08
CA LEU A 53 -4.11 20.02 7.00
C LEU A 53 -3.58 19.45 8.33
N MET A 54 -2.27 19.23 8.43
CA MET A 54 -1.62 18.65 9.60
C MET A 54 -0.79 19.72 10.31
N LYS A 55 -0.59 19.55 11.62
CA LYS A 55 0.24 20.43 12.45
C LYS A 55 1.21 19.57 13.29
N PRO A 56 2.42 20.05 13.60
CA PRO A 56 3.04 21.29 13.10
C PRO A 56 3.53 21.14 11.65
N VAL A 57 3.57 22.22 10.88
CA VAL A 57 4.06 22.18 9.48
C VAL A 57 5.54 22.57 9.44
N GLY A 58 6.39 21.61 9.10
CA GLY A 58 7.81 21.85 8.85
C GLY A 58 8.05 22.26 7.40
N TRP A 59 7.78 21.33 6.47
CA TRP A 59 7.85 21.58 5.04
C TRP A 59 6.80 20.77 4.26
N VAL A 60 6.43 21.27 3.08
CA VAL A 60 5.60 20.56 2.10
C VAL A 60 6.31 20.52 0.75
N ALA A 61 6.11 19.46 -0.02
CA ALA A 61 6.62 19.36 -1.37
C ALA A 61 5.54 18.93 -2.35
N LEU A 62 5.62 19.45 -3.57
CA LEU A 62 4.90 18.98 -4.74
C LEU A 62 5.92 18.48 -5.78
N GLY A 63 5.75 17.24 -6.25
CA GLY A 63 6.56 16.65 -7.32
C GLY A 63 5.75 16.47 -8.60
N PHE A 64 6.36 16.74 -9.74
CA PHE A 64 5.76 16.63 -11.06
C PHE A 64 6.06 15.26 -11.67
N GLY A 65 5.24 14.29 -11.31
CA GLY A 65 5.42 12.89 -11.69
C GLY A 65 4.55 11.96 -10.85
N ALA A 66 4.57 10.67 -11.19
CA ALA A 66 3.80 9.64 -10.49
C ALA A 66 4.58 8.95 -9.35
N GLN A 67 5.85 9.31 -9.13
CA GLN A 67 6.73 8.67 -8.14
C GLN A 67 7.84 9.62 -7.70
N MET A 68 8.62 9.24 -6.68
CA MET A 68 9.74 10.06 -6.22
C MET A 68 10.93 10.04 -7.18
N ILE A 69 11.33 8.87 -7.69
CA ILE A 69 12.52 8.77 -8.55
C ILE A 69 12.27 9.44 -9.91
N HIS A 70 13.27 10.15 -10.40
CA HIS A 70 13.27 10.90 -11.66
C HIS A 70 12.22 12.00 -11.72
N THR A 71 11.92 12.62 -10.58
CA THR A 71 10.87 13.63 -10.47
C THR A 71 11.45 14.96 -10.01
N HIS A 72 11.11 16.02 -10.75
CA HIS A 72 11.32 17.39 -10.31
C HIS A 72 10.30 17.72 -9.23
N SER A 73 10.74 18.42 -8.19
CA SER A 73 9.93 18.76 -7.04
C SER A 73 10.19 20.17 -6.58
N ILE A 74 9.18 20.77 -5.97
CA ILE A 74 9.22 22.08 -5.34
C ILE A 74 8.91 21.87 -3.88
N VAL A 75 9.84 22.25 -3.02
CA VAL A 75 9.74 22.13 -1.56
C VAL A 75 9.61 23.52 -0.97
N LEU A 76 8.65 23.68 -0.06
CA LEU A 76 8.28 24.96 0.54
C LEU A 76 8.22 24.83 2.06
N TRP A 77 8.78 25.81 2.76
CA TRP A 77 8.70 25.91 4.23
C TRP A 77 8.75 27.36 4.70
N ARG A 78 8.20 27.61 5.89
CA ARG A 78 8.34 28.91 6.56
C ARG A 78 9.57 28.91 7.44
N ASN A 79 10.29 30.02 7.42
CA ASN A 79 11.47 30.27 8.23
C ASN A 79 11.07 30.97 9.54
N SER A 80 11.98 30.94 10.52
CA SER A 80 11.80 31.60 11.81
C SER A 80 11.66 33.13 11.70
N ASP A 81 12.18 33.73 10.63
CA ASP A 81 12.08 35.17 10.34
C ASP A 81 10.78 35.57 9.61
N GLY A 82 9.85 34.62 9.43
CA GLY A 82 8.57 34.84 8.76
C GLY A 82 8.65 34.77 7.22
N THR A 83 9.83 34.63 6.64
CA THR A 83 9.98 34.43 5.19
C THR A 83 9.60 32.99 4.80
N THR A 84 9.28 32.78 3.53
CA THR A 84 9.07 31.43 2.97
C THR A 84 10.22 31.08 2.04
N THR A 85 10.80 29.90 2.21
CA THR A 85 11.80 29.36 1.29
C THR A 85 11.12 28.47 0.25
N LEU A 86 11.50 28.65 -1.02
CA LEU A 86 11.18 27.76 -2.14
C LEU A 86 12.49 27.08 -2.59
N SER A 87 12.47 25.75 -2.67
CA SER A 87 13.60 24.95 -3.16
C SER A 87 13.15 24.05 -4.29
N GLN A 88 13.72 24.23 -5.48
CA GLN A 88 13.55 23.31 -6.61
C GLN A 88 14.58 22.19 -6.51
N ARG A 89 14.12 20.94 -6.60
CA ARG A 89 14.95 19.76 -6.40
C ARG A 89 14.64 18.66 -7.38
N TYR A 90 15.64 17.83 -7.68
CA TYR A 90 15.50 16.63 -8.48
C TYR A 90 15.85 15.38 -7.68
N ALA A 91 14.99 14.38 -7.77
CA ALA A 91 15.14 13.12 -7.07
C ALA A 91 15.69 12.04 -8.00
N THR A 92 16.89 11.53 -7.72
CA THR A 92 17.52 10.44 -8.50
C THR A 92 17.26 9.05 -7.91
N GLY A 93 16.53 8.95 -6.80
CA GLY A 93 16.34 7.72 -6.02
C GLY A 93 15.44 7.95 -4.80
N TYR A 94 15.24 6.91 -3.95
CA TYR A 94 14.57 7.04 -2.64
C TYR A 94 15.51 7.60 -1.57
N ARG A 95 16.16 8.72 -1.89
CA ARG A 95 17.04 9.48 -1.01
C ARG A 95 16.69 10.95 -1.13
N GLU A 96 17.21 11.77 -0.23
CA GLU A 96 16.96 13.21 -0.25
C GLU A 96 17.17 13.80 -1.67
N PRO A 97 16.14 14.45 -2.25
CA PRO A 97 16.27 15.13 -3.53
C PRO A 97 17.33 16.24 -3.43
N ARG A 98 18.18 16.35 -4.46
CA ARG A 98 19.22 17.37 -4.51
C ARG A 98 18.68 18.67 -5.11
N PRO A 99 19.14 19.85 -4.65
CA PRO A 99 18.87 21.11 -5.33
C PRO A 99 19.18 21.01 -6.83
N GLU A 100 18.29 21.59 -7.64
CA GLU A 100 18.42 21.64 -9.09
C GLU A 100 18.86 23.05 -9.51
N ASP A 101 20.08 23.17 -10.01
CA ASP A 101 20.67 24.46 -10.40
C ASP A 101 20.11 24.98 -11.73
N SER A 102 19.55 24.12 -12.57
CA SER A 102 19.04 24.49 -13.90
C SER A 102 17.75 23.73 -14.27
N PRO A 103 16.64 24.01 -13.57
CA PRO A 103 15.37 23.32 -13.82
C PRO A 103 14.78 23.72 -15.17
N SER A 104 14.22 22.75 -15.90
CA SER A 104 13.56 22.97 -17.19
C SER A 104 12.36 23.93 -17.13
N ARG A 105 11.71 24.01 -15.96
CA ARG A 105 10.65 24.94 -15.62
C ARG A 105 11.01 25.61 -14.30
N VAL A 106 11.27 26.92 -14.32
CA VAL A 106 11.65 27.69 -13.13
C VAL A 106 10.39 28.04 -12.34
N ALA A 107 10.38 27.71 -11.05
CA ALA A 107 9.30 28.03 -10.14
C ALA A 107 9.60 29.32 -9.38
N THR A 108 8.58 30.13 -9.17
CA THR A 108 8.69 31.39 -8.42
C THR A 108 7.67 31.41 -7.29
N LEU A 109 8.10 31.87 -6.12
CA LEU A 109 7.23 31.99 -4.95
C LEU A 109 6.20 33.10 -5.21
N ILE A 110 4.95 32.85 -4.84
CA ILE A 110 3.87 33.84 -4.90
C ILE A 110 3.08 33.83 -3.60
N GLU A 111 2.31 34.88 -3.36
CA GLU A 111 1.38 34.90 -2.25
C GLU A 111 0.12 34.07 -2.58
N PRO A 112 -0.40 33.29 -1.62
CA PRO A 112 -1.64 32.54 -1.81
C PRO A 112 -2.84 33.46 -2.10
N LYS A 113 -3.69 33.10 -3.08
CA LYS A 113 -4.86 33.91 -3.48
C LYS A 113 -5.82 34.08 -2.30
N THR A 114 -6.28 35.31 -2.04
CA THR A 114 -7.17 35.64 -0.91
C THR A 114 -8.63 35.23 -1.15
N SER A 115 -9.00 35.00 -2.41
CA SER A 115 -10.35 34.58 -2.83
C SER A 115 -10.67 33.11 -2.53
N VAL A 116 -9.70 32.35 -2.01
CA VAL A 116 -9.85 30.92 -1.71
C VAL A 116 -10.15 30.73 -0.22
N VAL A 117 -11.33 30.18 0.09
CA VAL A 117 -11.72 29.80 1.46
C VAL A 117 -10.81 28.66 1.93
N ARG A 118 -10.23 28.78 3.13
CA ARG A 118 -9.30 27.79 3.69
C ARG A 118 -9.73 27.36 5.09
N PRO A 119 -9.36 26.15 5.53
CA PRO A 119 -9.55 25.76 6.92
C PRO A 119 -8.89 26.76 7.87
N ALA A 120 -9.56 27.08 8.98
CA ALA A 120 -9.03 27.98 9.99
C ALA A 120 -7.67 27.46 10.50
N GLU A 121 -6.72 28.38 10.70
CA GLU A 121 -5.37 28.10 11.21
C GLU A 121 -4.54 27.11 10.36
N SER A 122 -4.88 26.94 9.08
CA SER A 122 -4.06 26.16 8.14
C SER A 122 -2.89 26.99 7.59
N THR A 123 -1.81 26.31 7.20
CA THR A 123 -0.67 26.95 6.54
C THR A 123 -0.71 26.64 5.05
N THR A 124 -0.80 27.70 4.25
CA THR A 124 -0.81 27.61 2.78
C THR A 124 0.46 28.21 2.21
N PHE A 125 1.03 27.49 1.24
CA PHE A 125 2.12 27.94 0.40
C PHE A 125 1.62 28.04 -1.04
N ALA A 126 2.20 28.96 -1.80
CA ALA A 126 1.87 29.11 -3.20
C ALA A 126 3.12 29.39 -4.03
N PHE A 127 3.13 28.87 -5.25
CA PHE A 127 4.16 29.15 -6.25
C PHE A 127 3.53 29.13 -7.64
N GLN A 128 4.21 29.72 -8.61
CA GLN A 128 3.86 29.62 -10.01
C GLN A 128 5.02 29.02 -10.82
N ILE A 129 4.69 28.34 -11.90
CA ILE A 129 5.66 27.69 -12.79
C ILE A 129 5.13 27.73 -14.24
N PRO A 130 5.98 27.86 -15.28
CA PRO A 130 5.54 27.86 -16.66
C PRO A 130 4.71 26.62 -17.01
N VAL A 131 3.71 26.78 -17.86
CA VAL A 131 2.85 25.70 -18.35
C VAL A 131 3.66 24.67 -19.14
N ASN A 132 3.36 23.38 -18.93
CA ASN A 132 3.87 22.33 -19.81
C ASN A 132 2.97 22.22 -21.05
N HIS A 133 3.27 22.99 -22.09
CA HIS A 133 2.48 23.00 -23.33
C HIS A 133 2.44 21.63 -24.02
N SER A 134 3.50 20.83 -23.93
CA SER A 134 3.52 19.48 -24.49
C SER A 134 2.53 18.55 -23.79
N LEU A 135 2.36 18.68 -22.46
CA LEU A 135 1.37 17.93 -21.70
C LEU A 135 -0.05 18.39 -22.05
N LEU A 136 -0.30 19.70 -22.10
CA LEU A 136 -1.63 20.23 -22.45
C LEU A 136 -2.05 19.88 -23.88
N ALA A 137 -1.11 19.78 -24.82
CA ALA A 137 -1.36 19.40 -26.20
C ALA A 137 -1.45 17.86 -26.40
N SER A 138 -1.16 17.06 -25.37
CA SER A 138 -1.19 15.61 -25.47
C SER A 138 -2.63 15.07 -25.40
N ALA A 139 -2.81 13.80 -25.81
CA ALA A 139 -4.11 13.13 -25.73
C ALA A 139 -4.61 12.92 -24.27
N ASP A 140 -3.71 13.02 -23.28
CA ASP A 140 -4.04 12.96 -21.86
C ASP A 140 -3.42 14.17 -21.14
N SER A 141 -4.18 15.26 -21.06
CA SER A 141 -3.76 16.54 -20.47
C SER A 141 -3.69 16.54 -18.94
N ARG A 142 -3.77 15.37 -18.30
CA ARG A 142 -3.73 15.23 -16.84
C ARG A 142 -2.30 15.19 -16.33
N GLU A 143 -1.97 16.13 -15.45
CA GLU A 143 -0.68 16.16 -14.77
C GLU A 143 -0.71 15.24 -13.55
N SER A 144 0.13 14.20 -13.58
CA SER A 144 0.37 13.36 -12.41
C SER A 144 1.32 14.09 -11.47
N MET A 145 0.94 14.18 -10.20
CA MET A 145 1.75 14.82 -9.18
C MET A 145 1.84 13.95 -7.94
N ILE A 146 2.92 14.12 -7.19
CA ILE A 146 3.09 13.58 -5.84
C ILE A 146 3.20 14.71 -4.83
N PHE A 147 2.86 14.43 -3.58
CA PHE A 147 3.15 15.35 -2.48
C PHE A 147 3.91 14.64 -1.38
N ALA A 148 4.64 15.43 -0.59
CA ALA A 148 5.25 15.00 0.65
C ALA A 148 5.09 16.08 1.73
N TYR A 149 5.02 15.67 2.99
CA TYR A 149 4.89 16.54 4.14
C TYR A 149 5.80 16.07 5.27
N SER A 150 6.39 17.03 5.99
CA SER A 150 7.14 16.78 7.22
C SER A 150 6.78 17.80 8.30
N PRO A 151 6.72 17.38 9.58
CA PRO A 151 6.54 18.29 10.69
C PRO A 151 7.80 19.08 11.07
N ASN A 152 8.97 18.69 10.56
CA ASN A 152 10.25 19.28 10.92
C ASN A 152 10.73 20.23 9.82
N ALA A 153 10.93 21.50 10.17
CA ALA A 153 11.41 22.52 9.23
C ALA A 153 12.92 22.35 8.97
N PRO A 154 13.39 22.53 7.72
CA PRO A 154 14.81 22.67 7.39
C PRO A 154 15.35 24.05 7.79
N ASP A 155 16.65 24.25 7.57
CA ASP A 155 17.26 25.59 7.64
C ASP A 155 16.77 26.49 6.49
N LYS A 156 16.94 27.81 6.64
CA LYS A 156 16.45 28.82 5.68
C LYS A 156 17.03 28.67 4.27
N ASP A 157 18.24 28.15 4.14
CA ASP A 157 18.90 27.94 2.85
C ASP A 157 18.08 26.96 1.97
N PRO A 158 17.68 27.34 0.73
CA PRO A 158 17.04 26.44 -0.22
C PRO A 158 17.80 25.12 -0.44
N ALA A 159 19.13 25.12 -0.28
CA ALA A 159 19.99 23.95 -0.44
C ALA A 159 20.15 23.10 0.84
N SER A 160 19.53 23.49 1.96
CA SER A 160 19.66 22.80 3.26
C SER A 160 19.19 21.35 3.23
N ALA A 161 19.69 20.53 4.16
CA ALA A 161 19.24 19.15 4.26
C ALA A 161 17.77 19.07 4.70
N LEU A 162 16.95 18.29 3.99
CA LEU A 162 15.54 18.09 4.34
C LEU A 162 15.36 16.92 5.32
N PRO A 163 14.69 17.14 6.47
CA PRO A 163 14.19 16.04 7.29
C PRO A 163 13.26 15.13 6.48
N VAL A 164 13.30 13.82 6.72
CA VAL A 164 12.45 12.86 6.00
C VAL A 164 10.96 13.20 6.15
N HIS A 165 10.21 13.01 5.07
CA HIS A 165 8.76 13.18 5.09
C HIS A 165 8.09 12.09 5.92
N HIS A 166 6.97 12.46 6.55
CA HIS A 166 6.13 11.55 7.35
C HIS A 166 4.88 11.14 6.60
N GLU A 167 4.40 11.97 5.68
CA GLU A 167 3.23 11.69 4.86
C GLU A 167 3.56 11.95 3.40
N THR A 168 3.01 11.10 2.53
CA THR A 168 3.10 11.24 1.08
C THR A 168 1.80 10.85 0.42
N GLY A 169 1.68 11.18 -0.86
CA GLY A 169 0.60 10.69 -1.70
C GLY A 169 0.68 11.33 -3.08
N TYR A 170 -0.44 11.32 -3.79
CA TYR A 170 -0.48 11.75 -5.19
C TYR A 170 -1.73 12.59 -5.49
N PHE A 171 -1.62 13.36 -6.56
CA PHE A 171 -2.71 14.07 -7.22
C PHE A 171 -2.70 13.76 -8.71
N THR A 172 -3.84 13.99 -9.35
CA THR A 172 -3.96 13.98 -10.80
C THR A 172 -4.81 15.18 -11.14
N PHE A 173 -4.19 16.21 -11.71
CA PHE A 173 -4.88 17.45 -12.03
C PHE A 173 -5.10 17.55 -13.52
N ASP A 174 -6.34 17.80 -13.90
CA ASP A 174 -6.69 18.14 -15.27
C ASP A 174 -6.76 19.66 -15.41
N LEU A 175 -5.69 20.23 -15.94
CA LEU A 175 -5.53 21.67 -16.10
C LEU A 175 -6.42 22.26 -17.20
N THR A 176 -7.22 21.45 -17.90
CA THR A 176 -8.11 21.93 -18.97
C THR A 176 -9.54 22.20 -18.50
N LYS A 177 -9.90 21.71 -17.32
CA LYS A 177 -11.24 21.87 -16.72
C LYS A 177 -11.49 23.30 -16.28
N GLU A 178 -12.75 23.72 -16.28
CA GLU A 178 -13.15 24.93 -15.57
C GLU A 178 -12.91 24.77 -14.07
N PHE A 179 -12.17 25.71 -13.48
CA PHE A 179 -11.76 25.64 -12.10
C PHE A 179 -12.92 26.04 -11.18
N VAL A 180 -13.33 25.11 -10.32
CA VAL A 180 -14.25 25.36 -9.22
C VAL A 180 -13.52 25.10 -7.91
N SER A 181 -13.21 26.17 -7.18
CA SER A 181 -12.58 26.09 -5.86
C SER A 181 -13.51 25.38 -4.88
N SER A 182 -13.09 24.22 -4.36
CA SER A 182 -13.89 23.36 -3.47
C SER A 182 -13.22 23.13 -2.11
N PHE A 183 -12.66 24.19 -1.53
CA PHE A 183 -12.03 24.15 -0.20
C PHE A 183 -12.96 24.55 0.96
N ALA A 184 -14.26 24.73 0.72
CA ALA A 184 -15.23 25.08 1.74
C ALA A 184 -15.48 23.90 2.70
N THR A 185 -15.06 24.07 3.96
CA THR A 185 -15.37 23.17 5.06
C THR A 185 -16.81 23.44 5.52
N THR A 186 -17.75 22.53 5.26
CA THR A 186 -18.99 22.45 6.04
C THR A 186 -18.70 21.68 7.33
N GLN A 187 -18.29 22.40 8.37
CA GLN A 187 -18.50 21.91 9.74
C GLN A 187 -20.01 21.95 10.02
N GLY A 188 -20.61 20.80 10.31
CA GLY A 188 -22.01 20.71 10.72
C GLY A 188 -22.99 20.07 9.73
N ALA A 189 -22.55 19.10 8.92
CA ALA A 189 -23.45 18.10 8.36
C ALA A 189 -22.82 16.73 8.60
N ASN A 190 -23.65 15.74 8.98
CA ASN A 190 -23.28 14.34 9.10
C ASN A 190 -22.23 13.96 8.06
N MET A 191 -21.21 13.21 8.46
CA MET A 191 -20.26 12.56 7.56
C MET A 191 -21.01 11.67 6.55
N ALA A 192 -21.61 12.29 5.54
CA ALA A 192 -21.65 11.74 4.22
C ALA A 192 -20.18 11.76 3.80
N SER A 193 -19.51 10.62 4.05
CA SER A 193 -18.60 10.04 3.08
C SER A 193 -18.95 10.63 1.73
N GLY A 194 -18.01 11.33 1.10
CA GLY A 194 -18.09 11.59 -0.33
C GLY A 194 -18.30 10.24 -0.98
N GLN A 195 -19.56 9.86 -1.13
CA GLN A 195 -20.05 8.91 -2.07
C GLN A 195 -19.79 9.67 -3.36
N THR A 196 -18.53 9.58 -3.81
CA THR A 196 -18.24 9.35 -5.21
C THR A 196 -19.37 8.43 -5.61
N THR A 197 -20.32 8.97 -6.36
CA THR A 197 -21.22 8.13 -7.13
C THR A 197 -20.28 7.16 -7.80
N THR A 198 -20.28 5.93 -7.29
CA THR A 198 -19.53 4.81 -7.80
C THR A 198 -20.18 4.52 -9.14
N LYS A 199 -19.92 5.39 -10.13
CA LYS A 199 -19.65 4.91 -11.46
C LYS A 199 -18.48 3.98 -11.24
N THR A 200 -18.82 2.70 -11.22
CA THR A 200 -17.97 1.54 -11.32
C THR A 200 -16.99 1.75 -12.47
N SER A 201 -15.96 2.57 -12.26
CA SER A 201 -14.84 2.69 -13.17
C SER A 201 -14.16 1.33 -13.13
N SER A 202 -14.50 0.50 -14.11
CA SER A 202 -13.99 -0.85 -14.30
C SER A 202 -12.49 -0.88 -14.01
N TYR A 203 -12.04 -1.85 -13.21
CA TYR A 203 -10.63 -1.99 -12.91
C TYR A 203 -9.83 -2.20 -14.20
N ASN A 204 -8.77 -1.42 -14.38
CA ASN A 204 -7.85 -1.62 -15.48
C ASN A 204 -7.07 -2.94 -15.28
N ARG A 205 -6.33 -3.37 -16.32
CA ARG A 205 -5.61 -4.65 -16.29
C ARG A 205 -4.59 -4.72 -15.14
N LEU A 206 -3.86 -3.64 -14.88
CA LEU A 206 -2.86 -3.59 -13.82
C LEU A 206 -3.53 -3.69 -12.44
N GLU A 207 -4.60 -2.94 -12.21
CA GLU A 207 -5.39 -2.99 -10.98
C GLU A 207 -5.92 -4.40 -10.71
N LYS A 208 -6.47 -5.08 -11.73
CA LYS A 208 -6.93 -6.47 -11.61
C LYS A 208 -5.81 -7.42 -11.20
N LEU A 209 -4.60 -7.25 -11.74
CA LEU A 209 -3.44 -8.06 -11.37
C LEU A 209 -3.01 -7.80 -9.92
N ILE A 210 -3.02 -6.54 -9.46
CA ILE A 210 -2.71 -6.19 -8.07
C ILE A 210 -3.74 -6.82 -7.11
N ILE A 211 -5.03 -6.72 -7.44
CA ILE A 211 -6.11 -7.33 -6.66
C ILE A 211 -5.92 -8.84 -6.58
N LEU A 212 -5.64 -9.49 -7.72
CA LEU A 212 -5.44 -10.94 -7.77
C LEU A 212 -4.21 -11.38 -6.97
N HIS A 213 -3.08 -10.67 -7.10
CA HIS A 213 -1.89 -10.87 -6.27
C HIS A 213 -2.25 -10.82 -4.78
N GLY A 214 -2.82 -9.69 -4.34
CA GLY A 214 -3.17 -9.44 -2.95
C GLY A 214 -4.14 -10.48 -2.39
N PHE A 215 -5.15 -10.88 -3.16
CA PHE A 215 -6.12 -11.91 -2.79
C PHE A 215 -5.47 -13.27 -2.56
N LEU A 216 -4.68 -13.75 -3.53
CA LEU A 216 -4.04 -15.06 -3.46
C LEU A 216 -3.04 -15.16 -2.30
N VAL A 217 -2.18 -14.15 -2.14
CA VAL A 217 -1.19 -14.17 -1.05
C VAL A 217 -1.86 -13.98 0.32
N SER A 218 -2.96 -13.20 0.40
CA SER A 218 -3.71 -13.06 1.67
C SER A 218 -4.39 -14.36 2.08
N ILE A 219 -5.07 -15.04 1.16
CA ILE A 219 -5.69 -16.35 1.44
C ILE A 219 -4.62 -17.38 1.80
N GLY A 220 -3.54 -17.45 1.02
CA GLY A 220 -2.44 -18.37 1.27
C GLY A 220 -1.86 -18.19 2.68
N PHE A 221 -1.40 -16.98 3.00
CA PHE A 221 -0.65 -16.72 4.22
C PHE A 221 -1.49 -16.45 5.48
N LEU A 222 -2.72 -15.94 5.36
CA LEU A 222 -3.58 -15.60 6.52
C LEU A 222 -4.78 -16.52 6.71
N VAL A 223 -5.04 -17.44 5.78
CA VAL A 223 -6.12 -18.43 5.92
C VAL A 223 -5.56 -19.84 5.87
N ILE A 224 -4.92 -20.23 4.78
CA ILE A 224 -4.52 -21.63 4.55
C ILE A 224 -3.37 -22.04 5.48
N LEU A 225 -2.27 -21.26 5.55
CA LEU A 225 -1.15 -21.60 6.44
C LEU A 225 -1.55 -21.59 7.92
N PRO A 226 -2.30 -20.59 8.44
CA PRO A 226 -2.78 -20.63 9.82
C PRO A 226 -3.73 -21.80 10.07
N ALA A 227 -4.64 -22.13 9.16
CA ALA A 227 -5.51 -23.29 9.28
C ALA A 227 -4.70 -24.59 9.39
N GLY A 228 -3.70 -24.78 8.52
CA GLY A 228 -2.79 -25.92 8.58
C GLY A 228 -2.01 -25.98 9.90
N SER A 229 -1.54 -24.84 10.41
CA SER A 229 -0.87 -24.73 11.71
C SER A 229 -1.80 -25.09 12.87
N LEU A 230 -3.05 -24.63 12.83
CA LEU A 230 -4.08 -24.94 13.82
C LEU A 230 -4.48 -26.42 13.79
N ILE A 231 -4.58 -27.06 12.61
CA ILE A 231 -4.76 -28.52 12.50
C ILE A 231 -3.66 -29.25 13.26
N GLY A 232 -2.40 -28.86 13.05
CA GLY A 232 -1.26 -29.48 13.76
C GLY A 232 -1.28 -29.23 15.26
N ARG A 233 -1.81 -28.09 15.72
CA ARG A 233 -1.91 -27.73 17.14
C ARG A 233 -3.04 -28.48 17.85
N TRP A 234 -4.23 -28.49 17.26
CA TRP A 234 -5.44 -28.99 17.90
C TRP A 234 -5.67 -30.48 17.64
N ALA A 235 -5.47 -30.96 16.41
CA ALA A 235 -5.83 -32.33 16.03
C ALA A 235 -4.81 -33.39 16.44
N ARG A 236 -3.55 -33.00 16.72
CA ARG A 236 -2.45 -33.93 17.08
C ARG A 236 -2.76 -34.81 18.28
N SER A 237 -3.59 -34.34 19.21
CA SER A 237 -3.96 -35.09 20.42
C SER A 237 -5.19 -36.00 20.25
N PHE A 238 -5.78 -36.06 19.05
CA PHE A 238 -7.04 -36.74 18.78
C PHE A 238 -7.00 -37.72 17.61
N THR A 239 -6.27 -37.43 16.53
CA THR A 239 -6.26 -38.28 15.32
C THR A 239 -4.89 -38.29 14.65
N PRO A 240 -4.38 -39.44 14.17
CA PRO A 240 -3.12 -39.52 13.43
C PRO A 240 -3.18 -38.81 12.07
N ALA A 241 -4.39 -38.63 11.50
CA ALA A 241 -4.60 -37.96 10.22
C ALA A 241 -4.22 -36.46 10.24
N TRP A 242 -3.96 -35.89 11.44
CA TRP A 242 -3.52 -34.50 11.60
C TRP A 242 -2.32 -34.16 10.72
N PHE A 243 -1.38 -35.10 10.56
CA PHE A 243 -0.17 -34.87 9.79
C PHE A 243 -0.48 -34.75 8.30
N LYS A 244 -1.26 -35.69 7.74
CA LYS A 244 -1.68 -35.66 6.33
C LYS A 244 -2.46 -34.37 6.04
N ALA A 245 -3.39 -33.98 6.91
CA ALA A 245 -4.14 -32.73 6.76
C ALA A 245 -3.24 -31.47 6.86
N HIS A 246 -2.29 -31.44 7.79
CA HIS A 246 -1.30 -30.36 7.90
C HIS A 246 -0.41 -30.28 6.66
N TRP A 247 0.06 -31.41 6.15
CA TRP A 247 0.90 -31.48 4.95
C TRP A 247 0.13 -31.05 3.69
N VAL A 248 -1.07 -31.60 3.45
CA VAL A 248 -1.92 -31.24 2.30
C VAL A 248 -2.22 -29.74 2.30
N SER A 249 -2.67 -29.19 3.43
CA SER A 249 -2.99 -27.76 3.52
C SER A 249 -1.77 -26.87 3.25
N ASN A 250 -0.64 -27.12 3.92
CA ASN A 250 0.53 -26.24 3.83
C ASN A 250 1.42 -26.44 2.61
N MET A 251 1.38 -27.61 1.96
CA MET A 251 2.20 -27.90 0.77
C MET A 251 1.36 -28.01 -0.48
N VAL A 252 0.41 -28.96 -0.52
CA VAL A 252 -0.33 -29.29 -1.74
C VAL A 252 -1.25 -28.13 -2.14
N VAL A 253 -1.90 -27.49 -1.15
CA VAL A 253 -2.84 -26.39 -1.41
C VAL A 253 -2.16 -25.03 -1.33
N ALA A 254 -1.44 -24.73 -0.24
CA ALA A 254 -0.86 -23.39 -0.06
C ALA A 254 0.27 -23.08 -1.05
N ALA A 255 1.14 -24.04 -1.38
CA ALA A 255 2.31 -23.78 -2.23
C ALA A 255 1.92 -23.25 -3.62
N PRO A 256 1.02 -23.88 -4.39
CA PRO A 256 0.64 -23.35 -5.69
C PRO A 256 -0.06 -21.98 -5.60
N ILE A 257 -0.94 -21.78 -4.61
CA ILE A 257 -1.67 -20.51 -4.43
C ILE A 257 -0.71 -19.37 -4.09
N ILE A 258 0.17 -19.59 -3.11
CA ILE A 258 1.16 -18.59 -2.68
C ILE A 258 2.15 -18.31 -3.82
N THR A 259 2.67 -19.36 -4.47
CA THR A 259 3.64 -19.19 -5.56
C THR A 259 3.04 -18.41 -6.72
N PHE A 260 1.84 -18.79 -7.16
CA PHE A 260 1.13 -18.08 -8.22
C PHE A 260 0.85 -16.63 -7.82
N GLY A 261 0.35 -16.42 -6.59
CA GLY A 261 0.13 -15.08 -6.04
C GLY A 261 1.40 -14.23 -6.08
N VAL A 262 2.53 -14.73 -5.58
CA VAL A 262 3.78 -13.95 -5.54
C VAL A 262 4.35 -13.69 -6.93
N ILE A 263 4.25 -14.63 -7.89
CA ILE A 263 4.71 -14.42 -9.28
C ILE A 263 3.99 -13.24 -9.95
N LEU A 264 2.73 -12.96 -9.59
CA LEU A 264 2.02 -11.78 -10.10
C LEU A 264 2.68 -10.47 -9.64
N GLY A 265 3.40 -10.46 -8.52
CA GLY A 265 4.09 -9.27 -7.99
C GLY A 265 5.13 -8.71 -8.97
N PRO A 266 6.15 -9.48 -9.38
CA PRO A 266 7.10 -9.07 -10.42
C PRO A 266 6.43 -8.66 -11.73
N ILE A 267 5.37 -9.36 -12.16
CA ILE A 267 4.60 -8.99 -13.37
C ILE A 267 3.98 -7.60 -13.21
N VAL A 268 3.40 -7.31 -12.05
CA VAL A 268 2.84 -5.99 -11.71
C VAL A 268 3.93 -4.91 -11.73
N VAL A 269 5.13 -5.19 -11.20
CA VAL A 269 6.26 -4.24 -11.22
C VAL A 269 6.72 -3.99 -12.66
N SER A 270 6.94 -5.04 -13.45
CA SER A 270 7.39 -4.91 -14.84
C SER A 270 6.38 -4.25 -15.76
N ALA A 271 5.08 -4.34 -15.45
CA ALA A 271 4.02 -3.69 -16.22
C ALA A 271 3.83 -2.20 -15.88
N LYS A 272 4.50 -1.66 -14.86
CA LYS A 272 4.44 -0.23 -14.52
C LYS A 272 5.36 0.59 -15.41
N VAL A 273 4.82 1.66 -15.99
CA VAL A 273 5.61 2.65 -16.76
C VAL A 273 6.49 3.48 -15.82
N SER A 274 6.03 3.73 -14.60
CA SER A 274 6.71 4.58 -13.61
C SER A 274 7.77 3.81 -12.79
N PHE A 275 7.46 2.62 -12.30
CA PHE A 275 8.25 1.88 -11.30
C PHE A 275 8.86 0.59 -11.89
N ARG A 276 9.97 0.68 -12.62
CA ARG A 276 10.64 -0.50 -13.21
C ARG A 276 11.72 -1.13 -12.33
N VAL A 277 11.89 -0.66 -11.10
CA VAL A 277 12.91 -1.18 -10.17
C VAL A 277 12.26 -2.21 -9.25
N HIS A 278 12.72 -3.45 -9.33
CA HIS A 278 12.34 -4.50 -8.38
C HIS A 278 13.05 -4.28 -7.03
N PHE A 279 12.40 -4.68 -5.94
CA PHE A 279 12.89 -4.56 -4.56
C PHE A 279 13.08 -3.10 -4.10
N ALA A 280 12.25 -2.20 -4.62
CA ALA A 280 12.34 -0.77 -4.36
C ALA A 280 11.78 -0.36 -2.99
N ASN A 281 10.99 -1.22 -2.35
CA ASN A 281 10.36 -0.94 -1.08
C ASN A 281 10.37 -2.15 -0.14
N ALA A 282 10.10 -1.88 1.15
CA ALA A 282 10.07 -2.90 2.19
C ALA A 282 9.05 -4.02 1.91
N HIS A 283 7.91 -3.73 1.28
CA HIS A 283 6.92 -4.74 0.94
C HIS A 283 7.49 -5.75 -0.08
N GLU A 284 8.17 -5.29 -1.12
CA GLU A 284 8.79 -6.19 -2.12
C GLU A 284 9.92 -7.04 -1.51
N ILE A 285 10.78 -6.43 -0.68
CA ILE A 285 11.91 -7.12 -0.03
C ILE A 285 11.40 -8.15 0.99
N CYS A 286 10.55 -7.72 1.92
CA CYS A 286 10.00 -8.60 2.96
C CYS A 286 9.14 -9.72 2.35
N GLY A 287 8.42 -9.44 1.27
CA GLY A 287 7.62 -10.44 0.56
C GLY A 287 8.48 -11.57 -0.04
N ALA A 288 9.62 -11.22 -0.65
CA ALA A 288 10.55 -12.22 -1.18
C ALA A 288 11.23 -13.03 -0.07
N ILE A 289 11.67 -12.37 1.02
CA ILE A 289 12.21 -13.06 2.20
C ILE A 289 11.17 -14.03 2.77
N LEU A 290 9.91 -13.60 2.88
CA LEU A 290 8.81 -14.42 3.38
C LEU A 290 8.54 -15.65 2.49
N LEU A 291 8.59 -15.48 1.17
CA LEU A 291 8.46 -16.61 0.23
C LEU A 291 9.60 -17.62 0.39
N LEU A 292 10.85 -17.15 0.49
CA LEU A 292 12.01 -18.02 0.72
C LEU A 292 11.89 -18.74 2.07
N ALA A 293 11.49 -18.04 3.13
CA ALA A 293 11.25 -18.63 4.43
C ALA A 293 10.15 -19.70 4.39
N TYR A 294 9.06 -19.46 3.63
CA TYR A 294 8.01 -20.44 3.41
C TYR A 294 8.52 -21.72 2.72
N PHE A 295 9.29 -21.60 1.64
CA PHE A 295 9.88 -22.79 0.99
C PHE A 295 10.88 -23.50 1.90
N ALA A 296 11.70 -22.76 2.65
CA ALA A 296 12.59 -23.36 3.64
C ALA A 296 11.81 -24.14 4.71
N GLN A 297 10.68 -23.61 5.18
CA GLN A 297 9.79 -24.25 6.15
C GLN A 297 9.16 -25.54 5.59
N VAL A 298 8.74 -25.53 4.33
CA VAL A 298 8.23 -26.70 3.59
C VAL A 298 9.34 -27.77 3.50
N LEU A 299 10.51 -27.42 2.97
CA LEU A 299 11.63 -28.36 2.85
C LEU A 299 12.08 -28.92 4.21
N LEU A 300 12.14 -28.08 5.24
CA LEU A 300 12.44 -28.48 6.61
C LEU A 300 11.42 -29.50 7.12
N GLY A 301 10.12 -29.26 6.88
CA GLY A 301 9.05 -30.18 7.26
C GLY A 301 9.19 -31.56 6.59
N ARG A 302 9.48 -31.59 5.28
CA ARG A 302 9.73 -32.84 4.54
C ARG A 302 10.95 -33.58 5.10
N TYR A 303 12.05 -32.86 5.29
CA TYR A 303 13.28 -33.43 5.82
C TYR A 303 13.09 -34.04 7.21
N ILE A 304 12.38 -33.35 8.11
CA ILE A 304 12.06 -33.86 9.45
C ILE A 304 11.25 -35.14 9.37
N HIS A 305 10.23 -35.18 8.50
CA HIS A 305 9.39 -36.36 8.33
C HIS A 305 10.18 -37.55 7.76
N GLU A 306 10.96 -37.34 6.69
CA GLU A 306 11.78 -38.39 6.09
C GLU A 306 12.84 -38.92 7.08
N ARG A 307 13.49 -38.02 7.82
CA ARG A 307 14.43 -38.39 8.89
C ARG A 307 13.72 -39.21 9.98
N ARG A 308 12.51 -38.84 10.37
CA ARG A 308 11.72 -39.60 11.35
C ARG A 308 11.42 -41.01 10.83
N ASN A 309 10.99 -41.16 9.58
CA ASN A 309 10.67 -42.46 8.99
C ASN A 309 11.92 -43.34 8.89
N ARG A 310 13.07 -42.77 8.51
CA ARG A 310 14.36 -43.50 8.52
C ARG A 310 14.74 -44.00 9.92
N LEU A 311 14.59 -43.16 10.94
CA LEU A 311 14.91 -43.53 12.32
C LEU A 311 13.96 -44.59 12.87
N ALA A 312 12.67 -44.53 12.52
CA ALA A 312 11.68 -45.52 12.94
C ALA A 312 11.99 -46.93 12.40
N LYS A 313 12.63 -47.04 11.22
CA LYS A 313 13.10 -48.31 10.66
C LYS A 313 14.27 -48.93 11.43
N LEU A 314 15.03 -48.12 12.17
CA LEU A 314 16.20 -48.58 12.94
C LEU A 314 15.84 -48.97 14.38
N GLY A 315 14.64 -48.63 14.86
CA GLY A 315 14.17 -48.96 16.19
C GLY A 315 13.26 -47.88 16.80
N PRO A 316 12.91 -48.02 18.09
CA PRO A 316 12.03 -47.08 18.78
C PRO A 316 12.59 -45.65 18.83
N ILE A 317 11.73 -44.66 18.62
CA ILE A 317 12.11 -43.25 18.68
C ILE A 317 12.24 -42.83 20.15
N THR A 318 13.47 -42.60 20.61
CA THR A 318 13.77 -42.26 22.02
C THR A 318 13.66 -40.77 22.35
N ARG A 319 13.63 -39.88 21.36
CA ARG A 319 13.58 -38.42 21.55
C ARG A 319 12.34 -37.82 20.90
N ALA A 320 11.31 -37.55 21.70
CA ALA A 320 10.03 -36.99 21.25
C ALA A 320 10.15 -35.59 20.61
N HIS A 321 11.06 -34.74 21.12
CA HIS A 321 11.24 -33.36 20.65
C HIS A 321 12.68 -33.07 20.19
N PRO A 322 13.05 -33.47 18.96
CA PRO A 322 14.32 -33.07 18.35
C PRO A 322 14.38 -31.56 18.11
N PRO A 323 15.56 -30.91 18.19
CA PRO A 323 15.70 -29.47 17.96
C PRO A 323 15.13 -28.98 16.62
N LEU A 324 15.22 -29.78 15.56
CA LEU A 324 14.65 -29.43 14.24
C LEU A 324 13.12 -29.28 14.26
N ASN A 325 12.42 -30.07 15.08
CA ASN A 325 10.97 -29.95 15.22
C ASN A 325 10.59 -28.64 15.92
N ILE A 326 11.39 -28.23 16.91
CA ILE A 326 11.22 -26.94 17.59
C ILE A 326 11.48 -25.80 16.62
N LEU A 327 12.57 -25.89 15.85
CA LEU A 327 12.88 -24.93 14.78
C LEU A 327 11.73 -24.81 13.78
N HIS A 328 11.16 -25.93 13.33
CA HIS A 328 10.01 -25.94 12.42
C HIS A 328 8.78 -25.23 13.02
N ILE A 329 8.49 -25.42 14.31
CA ILE A 329 7.39 -24.72 14.98
C ILE A 329 7.67 -23.21 15.05
N VAL A 330 8.87 -22.82 15.51
CA VAL A 330 9.25 -21.41 15.67
C VAL A 330 9.23 -20.70 14.31
N LEU A 331 9.89 -21.27 13.30
CA LEU A 331 9.94 -20.71 11.95
C LEU A 331 8.52 -20.58 11.35
N GLY A 332 7.68 -21.61 11.50
CA GLY A 332 6.30 -21.58 11.01
C GLY A 332 5.45 -20.47 11.66
N VAL A 333 5.55 -20.30 12.99
CA VAL A 333 4.86 -19.21 13.70
C VAL A 333 5.42 -17.84 13.29
N SER A 334 6.74 -17.71 13.13
CA SER A 334 7.36 -16.48 12.64
C SER A 334 6.90 -16.11 11.24
N ILE A 335 6.75 -17.07 10.32
CA ILE A 335 6.22 -16.84 8.96
C ILE A 335 4.78 -16.30 9.02
N ILE A 336 3.93 -16.88 9.87
CA ILE A 336 2.56 -16.37 10.07
C ILE A 336 2.57 -14.97 10.71
N GLY A 337 3.46 -14.71 11.66
CA GLY A 337 3.60 -13.37 12.25
C GLY A 337 4.02 -12.32 11.23
N LEU A 338 5.05 -12.62 10.42
CA LEU A 338 5.54 -11.73 9.36
C LEU A 338 4.51 -11.51 8.26
N SER A 339 3.63 -12.48 7.99
CA SER A 339 2.61 -12.31 6.97
C SER A 339 1.59 -11.23 7.33
N PHE A 340 1.28 -10.99 8.61
CA PHE A 340 0.43 -9.87 9.01
C PHE A 340 1.00 -8.52 8.57
N PHE A 341 2.29 -8.29 8.79
CA PHE A 341 3.00 -7.11 8.29
C PHE A 341 2.96 -7.05 6.76
N GLN A 342 3.22 -8.17 6.10
CA GLN A 342 3.26 -8.24 4.64
C GLN A 342 1.91 -7.90 3.98
N ILE A 343 0.81 -8.43 4.52
CA ILE A 343 -0.54 -8.14 4.03
C ILE A 343 -0.92 -6.69 4.34
N ARG A 344 -0.61 -6.18 5.54
CA ARG A 344 -0.92 -4.79 5.90
C ARG A 344 -0.21 -3.79 4.99
N SER A 345 1.10 -3.97 4.79
CA SER A 345 1.88 -3.12 3.90
C SER A 345 1.37 -3.20 2.45
N GLY A 346 0.97 -4.38 1.97
CA GLY A 346 0.37 -4.53 0.64
C GLY A 346 -0.93 -3.76 0.45
N LEU A 347 -1.79 -3.74 1.48
CA LEU A 347 -3.03 -2.95 1.48
C LEU A 347 -2.75 -1.43 1.47
N GLU A 348 -1.70 -0.97 2.14
CA GLU A 348 -1.28 0.44 2.07
C GLU A 348 -0.76 0.79 0.67
N TRP A 349 0.07 -0.09 0.08
CA TRP A 349 0.58 0.10 -1.28
C TRP A 349 -0.51 0.11 -2.34
N TRP A 350 -1.65 -0.56 -2.15
CA TRP A 350 -2.80 -0.42 -3.05
C TRP A 350 -3.23 1.05 -3.18
N GLU A 351 -3.42 1.72 -2.04
CA GLU A 351 -3.85 3.12 -2.04
C GLU A 351 -2.76 3.99 -2.67
N THR A 352 -1.49 3.76 -2.31
CA THR A 352 -0.34 4.49 -2.86
C THR A 352 -0.19 4.32 -4.38
N LEU A 353 -0.43 3.13 -4.92
CA LEU A 353 -0.18 2.82 -6.33
C LEU A 353 -1.33 3.19 -7.27
N THR A 354 -2.57 3.14 -6.79
CA THR A 354 -3.73 3.15 -7.69
C THR A 354 -4.45 4.47 -7.80
N GLY A 355 -4.22 5.43 -6.92
CA GLY A 355 -5.10 6.60 -6.90
C GLY A 355 -6.31 6.46 -5.98
N ARG A 356 -6.62 5.22 -5.59
CA ARG A 356 -7.91 4.85 -5.02
C ARG A 356 -7.85 4.82 -3.50
N GLY A 357 -9.00 5.04 -2.87
CA GLY A 357 -9.18 4.72 -1.46
C GLY A 357 -9.06 3.21 -1.18
N PRO A 358 -9.35 2.79 0.07
CA PRO A 358 -9.27 1.40 0.47
C PRO A 358 -10.04 0.48 -0.49
N ILE A 359 -9.44 -0.65 -0.86
CA ILE A 359 -10.05 -1.61 -1.80
C ILE A 359 -11.45 -2.06 -1.34
N ALA A 360 -11.61 -2.25 -0.04
CA ALA A 360 -12.90 -2.37 0.61
C ALA A 360 -12.78 -1.94 2.08
N SER A 361 -13.81 -1.27 2.59
CA SER A 361 -13.86 -0.73 3.95
C SER A 361 -13.70 -1.79 5.05
N TRP A 362 -14.03 -3.04 4.77
CA TRP A 362 -13.96 -4.15 5.72
C TRP A 362 -12.56 -4.78 5.86
N THR A 363 -11.65 -4.52 4.92
CA THR A 363 -10.33 -5.19 4.90
C THR A 363 -9.48 -4.90 6.13
N LEU A 364 -9.38 -3.63 6.53
CA LEU A 364 -8.63 -3.22 7.72
C LEU A 364 -9.28 -3.72 9.03
N PRO A 365 -10.61 -3.56 9.25
CA PRO A 365 -11.30 -4.19 10.37
C PRO A 365 -11.06 -5.70 10.46
N LEU A 366 -11.15 -6.41 9.33
CA LEU A 366 -10.93 -7.86 9.30
C LEU A 366 -9.49 -8.18 9.69
N TRP A 367 -8.50 -7.50 9.11
CA TRP A 367 -7.09 -7.70 9.46
C TRP A 367 -6.83 -7.47 10.97
N LYS A 368 -7.42 -6.42 11.54
CA LYS A 368 -7.34 -6.11 12.99
C LYS A 368 -7.99 -7.20 13.87
N ALA A 369 -9.10 -7.79 13.41
CA ALA A 369 -9.69 -8.92 14.11
C ALA A 369 -8.78 -10.16 14.01
N TRP A 370 -8.24 -10.43 12.82
CA TRP A 370 -7.46 -11.64 12.53
C TRP A 370 -6.12 -11.68 13.25
N ILE A 371 -5.45 -10.52 13.41
CA ILE A 371 -4.19 -10.42 14.18
C ILE A 371 -4.38 -10.73 15.68
N VAL A 372 -5.62 -10.70 16.17
CA VAL A 372 -5.95 -11.11 17.55
C VAL A 372 -6.46 -12.55 17.58
N ILE A 373 -7.41 -12.89 16.72
CA ILE A 373 -8.08 -14.20 16.70
C ILE A 373 -7.07 -15.33 16.45
N LEU A 374 -6.17 -15.20 15.47
CA LEU A 374 -5.25 -16.27 15.11
C LEU A 374 -4.24 -16.60 16.22
N PRO A 375 -3.54 -15.62 16.83
CA PRO A 375 -2.70 -15.90 17.99
C PRO A 375 -3.47 -16.51 19.16
N VAL A 376 -4.65 -15.99 19.50
CA VAL A 376 -5.47 -16.55 20.58
C VAL A 376 -5.84 -18.01 20.29
N ALA A 377 -6.30 -18.32 19.08
CA ALA A 377 -6.63 -19.69 18.68
C ALA A 377 -5.40 -20.63 18.69
N TYR A 378 -4.23 -20.13 18.29
CA TYR A 378 -3.01 -20.93 18.28
C TYR A 378 -2.49 -21.20 19.69
N PHE A 379 -2.38 -20.16 20.52
CA PHE A 379 -1.87 -20.28 21.88
C PHE A 379 -2.87 -20.98 22.82
N GLY A 380 -4.18 -20.80 22.61
CA GLY A 380 -5.21 -21.55 23.33
C GLY A 380 -5.07 -23.06 23.18
N GLY A 381 -4.57 -23.54 22.03
CA GLY A 381 -4.33 -24.97 21.80
C GLY A 381 -3.25 -25.58 22.69
N TYR A 382 -2.41 -24.78 23.37
CA TYR A 382 -1.47 -25.29 24.38
C TYR A 382 -2.17 -25.86 25.62
N ALA A 383 -3.46 -25.59 25.82
CA ALA A 383 -4.27 -26.30 26.81
C ALA A 383 -4.27 -27.82 26.61
N LEU A 384 -4.02 -28.30 25.38
CA LEU A 384 -3.92 -29.72 25.05
C LEU A 384 -2.51 -30.29 25.24
N LEU A 385 -1.50 -29.47 25.56
CA LEU A 385 -0.11 -29.92 25.72
C LEU A 385 0.05 -31.03 26.77
N PRO A 386 -0.60 -30.99 27.96
CA PRO A 386 -0.48 -32.08 28.93
C PRO A 386 -0.98 -33.42 28.39
N ARG A 387 -2.08 -33.40 27.61
CA ARG A 387 -2.61 -34.60 26.94
C ARG A 387 -1.63 -35.12 25.89
N GLN A 388 -1.08 -34.23 25.07
CA GLN A 388 -0.09 -34.60 24.06
C GLN A 388 1.13 -35.27 24.70
N LEU A 389 1.70 -34.68 25.75
CA LEU A 389 2.86 -35.22 26.45
C LEU A 389 2.58 -36.57 27.12
N ARG A 390 1.35 -36.80 27.61
CA ARG A 390 0.93 -38.11 28.13
C ARG A 390 0.93 -39.17 27.03
N LEU A 391 0.30 -38.89 25.88
CA LEU A 391 0.25 -39.80 24.74
C LEU A 391 1.66 -40.15 24.23
N GLU A 392 2.54 -39.16 24.11
CA GLU A 392 3.92 -39.37 23.67
C GLU A 392 4.70 -40.30 24.61
N ARG A 393 4.51 -40.17 25.94
CA ARG A 393 5.10 -41.09 26.92
C ARG A 393 4.57 -42.50 26.73
N GLU A 394 3.25 -42.67 26.67
CA GLU A 394 2.61 -43.99 26.50
C GLU A 394 3.08 -44.70 25.21
N THR A 395 3.19 -43.97 24.10
CA THR A 395 3.69 -44.53 22.82
C THR A 395 5.20 -44.81 22.82
N GLY A 396 5.98 -44.17 23.70
CA GLY A 396 7.42 -44.41 23.82
C GLY A 396 7.77 -45.68 24.62
N PHE A 397 6.82 -46.24 25.37
CA PHE A 397 7.02 -47.44 26.21
C PHE A 397 6.47 -48.74 25.59
N THR A 398 5.79 -48.68 24.45
CA THR A 398 5.31 -49.88 23.74
C THR A 398 6.39 -50.39 22.76
N PRO A 399 6.97 -51.60 22.97
CA PRO A 399 7.73 -52.25 21.93
C PRO A 399 6.80 -52.49 20.74
N ILE A 400 7.29 -52.22 19.52
CA ILE A 400 6.53 -52.46 18.30
C ILE A 400 6.28 -53.97 18.22
N SER A 401 5.06 -54.41 18.50
CA SER A 401 4.59 -55.75 18.16
C SER A 401 4.40 -55.82 16.64
N GLU A 402 4.71 -56.97 16.03
CA GLU A 402 4.62 -57.22 14.59
C GLU A 402 3.27 -56.80 13.96
N SER A 403 2.19 -56.70 14.74
CA SER A 403 0.88 -56.27 14.23
C SER A 403 0.74 -54.76 13.99
N GLN A 404 1.59 -53.91 14.58
CA GLN A 404 1.59 -52.47 14.31
C GLN A 404 2.41 -52.10 13.07
N THR A 405 3.37 -52.95 12.70
CA THR A 405 4.13 -52.83 11.46
C THR A 405 3.19 -52.93 10.25
N THR A 406 2.19 -53.81 10.29
CA THR A 406 1.19 -53.96 9.24
C THR A 406 0.29 -52.73 9.08
N HIS A 407 -0.01 -52.00 10.15
CA HIS A 407 -0.87 -50.81 10.07
C HIS A 407 -0.12 -49.54 9.64
N LEU A 408 1.19 -49.48 9.85
CA LEU A 408 2.05 -48.41 9.32
C LEU A 408 2.52 -48.69 7.88
N LEU A 409 2.60 -49.96 7.47
CA LEU A 409 2.98 -50.35 6.11
C LEU A 409 1.78 -50.49 5.15
N ALA A 410 0.57 -50.78 5.66
CA ALA A 410 -0.63 -50.83 4.81
C ALA A 410 -1.00 -49.46 4.21
N ASP A 411 -0.68 -48.36 4.90
CA ASP A 411 -0.83 -47.00 4.36
C ASP A 411 0.26 -46.65 3.33
N ASP A 412 1.39 -47.37 3.31
CA ASP A 412 2.51 -47.18 2.35
C ASP A 412 2.34 -48.06 1.07
N GLU A 413 1.60 -49.17 1.12
CA GLU A 413 1.41 -50.06 -0.04
C GLU A 413 0.37 -49.55 -1.06
N GLU A 414 -0.56 -48.66 -0.64
CA GLU A 414 -1.54 -48.05 -1.55
C GLU A 414 -0.95 -46.89 -2.39
N GLU A 415 0.29 -46.46 -2.12
CA GLU A 415 0.97 -45.34 -2.80
C GLU A 415 2.02 -45.75 -3.85
N ARG A 416 2.08 -47.01 -4.31
CA ARG A 416 2.91 -47.39 -5.47
C ARG A 416 2.11 -47.25 -6.78
N PRO A 417 2.38 -46.26 -7.64
CA PRO A 417 1.84 -46.27 -9.00
C PRO A 417 2.47 -47.42 -9.78
N GLN A 418 1.66 -48.16 -10.53
CA GLN A 418 2.11 -49.09 -11.57
C GLN A 418 2.73 -48.33 -12.74
#